data_AF-A0A930RWK4-F1
#
_entry.id   AF-A0A930RWK4-F1
#
_cell.length_a   1.000
_cell.length_b   1.000
_cell.length_c   1.000
_cell.angle_alpha   90.00
_cell.angle_beta   90.00
_cell.angle_gamma   90.00
#
_symmetry.space_group_name_H-M   'P 1'
#
loop_
_entity.id
_entity.type
_entity.pdbx_description
1 polymer ?
#
loop_
_entity_poly.entity_id
_entity_poly.type
_entity_poly.pdbx_seq_one_letter_code
_entity_poly.pdbx_strand_id
1 'polypeptide(L)'
;MIQHPRIGIRPTIDGRRQGVRESLEVQTMNMAKSVAALIESTLKYPDGQPVECVISPSTIGRVPEAAASHELFKKSNVCATITVTPCWCYGSETMDMSPDI
;
A
#
# COMPACT_ATOMS: atom_id res chain seq x y z
N MET A 1 -12.26 -3.51 -24.28
CA MET A 1 -10.88 -3.82 -23.87
C MET A 1 -10.92 -4.30 -22.43
N ILE A 2 -10.21 -5.38 -22.10
CA ILE A 2 -10.08 -5.85 -20.70
C ILE A 2 -9.23 -4.80 -19.98
N GLN A 3 -9.75 -4.28 -18.87
CA GLN A 3 -9.00 -3.34 -18.03
C GLN A 3 -8.12 -4.13 -17.06
N HIS A 4 -6.98 -3.54 -16.70
CA HIS A 4 -6.07 -4.05 -15.66
C HIS A 4 -6.08 -3.10 -14.47
N PRO A 5 -7.17 -3.09 -13.68
CA PRO A 5 -7.23 -2.30 -12.47
C PRO A 5 -6.28 -2.89 -11.41
N ARG A 6 -5.52 -2.02 -10.74
CA ARG A 6 -4.42 -2.44 -9.85
C ARG A 6 -4.84 -2.44 -8.39
N ILE A 7 -4.15 -3.23 -7.57
CA ILE A 7 -4.31 -3.20 -6.11
C ILE A 7 -3.26 -2.28 -5.48
N GLY A 8 -3.69 -1.26 -4.74
CA GLY A 8 -2.80 -0.36 -4.01
C GLY A 8 -2.43 -0.95 -2.64
N ILE A 9 -1.14 -1.01 -2.30
CA ILE A 9 -0.67 -1.56 -1.03
C ILE A 9 -0.02 -0.47 -0.18
N ARG A 10 -0.56 -0.26 1.02
CA ARG A 10 -0.22 0.83 1.93
C ARG A 10 0.50 0.27 3.19
N PRO A 11 1.85 0.23 3.22
CA PRO A 11 2.59 -0.12 4.43
C PRO A 11 2.53 1.02 5.45
N THR A 12 1.68 0.91 6.48
CA THR A 12 1.60 1.91 7.56
C THR A 12 2.56 1.58 8.69
N ILE A 13 3.14 2.61 9.31
CA ILE A 13 4.20 2.46 10.33
C ILE A 13 4.01 3.44 11.49
N ASP A 14 4.58 3.12 12.64
CA ASP A 14 4.73 4.08 13.72
C ASP A 14 5.64 5.24 13.25
N GLY A 15 5.13 6.47 13.24
CA GLY A 15 5.88 7.65 12.84
C GLY A 15 6.86 8.20 13.88
N ARG A 16 6.97 7.61 15.09
CA ARG A 16 7.98 8.01 16.09
C ARG A 16 9.38 7.66 15.60
N ARG A 17 10.25 8.66 15.54
CA ARG A 17 11.66 8.51 15.20
C ARG A 17 12.52 8.21 16.42
N GLN A 18 13.84 8.19 16.23
CA GLN A 18 14.84 7.91 17.28
C GLN A 18 14.87 6.44 17.70
N GLY A 19 14.68 5.53 16.73
CA GLY A 19 14.88 4.09 16.88
C GLY A 19 13.60 3.27 16.69
N VAL A 20 12.42 3.85 16.93
CA VAL A 20 11.15 3.12 16.80
C VAL A 20 10.85 2.84 15.34
N ARG A 21 10.58 3.88 14.53
CA ARG A 21 10.29 3.75 13.10
C ARG A 21 11.41 3.03 12.36
N GLU A 22 12.66 3.44 12.60
CA GLU A 22 13.84 2.94 11.91
C GLU A 22 14.00 1.42 12.08
N SER A 23 13.63 0.87 13.24
CA SER A 23 13.65 -0.58 13.50
C SER A 23 12.56 -1.37 12.76
N LEU A 24 11.49 -0.69 12.31
CA LEU A 24 10.30 -1.32 11.73
C LEU A 24 10.19 -1.14 10.20
N GLU A 25 10.97 -0.23 9.59
CA GLU A 25 10.92 0.09 8.16
C GLU A 25 11.01 -1.15 7.27
N VAL A 26 12.02 -2.00 7.53
CA VAL A 26 12.30 -3.19 6.72
C VAL A 26 11.15 -4.20 6.81
N GLN A 27 10.69 -4.50 8.03
CA GLN A 27 9.60 -5.46 8.21
C GLN A 27 8.28 -4.96 7.60
N THR A 28 7.96 -3.68 7.80
CA THR A 28 6.73 -3.07 7.28
C THR A 28 6.71 -3.09 5.75
N MET A 29 7.81 -2.70 5.11
CA MET A 29 7.91 -2.74 3.65
C MET A 29 7.93 -4.17 3.10
N ASN A 30 8.54 -5.13 3.82
CA ASN A 30 8.51 -6.53 3.42
C ASN A 30 7.10 -7.12 3.48
N MET A 31 6.25 -6.74 4.44
CA MET A 31 4.84 -7.15 4.44
C MET A 31 4.11 -6.68 3.18
N ALA A 32 4.33 -5.43 2.76
CA ALA A 32 3.72 -4.91 1.53
C ALA A 32 4.19 -5.69 0.28
N LYS A 33 5.49 -5.98 0.19
CA LYS A 33 6.07 -6.78 -0.91
C LYS A 33 5.54 -8.21 -0.91
N SER A 34 5.39 -8.84 0.26
CA SER A 34 4.84 -10.19 0.37
C SER A 34 3.37 -10.26 -0.07
N VAL A 35 2.56 -9.26 0.27
CA VAL A 35 1.18 -9.17 -0.23
C VAL A 35 1.14 -8.96 -1.74
N ALA A 36 1.98 -8.08 -2.28
CA ALA A 36 2.09 -7.88 -3.73
C ALA A 36 2.42 -9.19 -4.45
N ALA A 37 3.47 -9.88 -3.98
CA ALA A 37 3.91 -11.15 -4.57
C ALA A 37 2.84 -12.25 -4.46
N LEU A 38 2.08 -12.31 -3.37
CA LEU A 38 0.98 -13.26 -3.22
C LEU A 38 -0.13 -12.98 -4.25
N ILE A 39 -0.54 -11.72 -4.40
CA ILE A 39 -1.57 -11.32 -5.35
C ILE A 39 -1.12 -11.60 -6.79
N GLU A 40 0.07 -11.11 -7.16
CA GLU A 40 0.65 -11.25 -8.50
C GLU A 40 0.90 -12.72 -8.89
N SER A 41 1.26 -13.58 -7.94
CA SER A 41 1.49 -15.01 -8.22
C SER A 41 0.22 -15.86 -8.26
N THR A 42 -0.87 -15.42 -7.62
CA THR A 42 -2.07 -16.24 -7.42
C THR A 42 -3.25 -15.81 -8.28
N LEU A 43 -3.44 -14.50 -8.48
CA LEU A 43 -4.60 -13.95 -9.16
C LEU A 43 -4.28 -13.54 -10.59
N LYS A 44 -5.27 -13.72 -11.47
CA LYS A 44 -5.19 -13.34 -12.88
C LYS A 44 -6.40 -12.50 -13.26
N TYR A 45 -6.19 -11.56 -14.17
CA TYR A 45 -7.26 -10.87 -14.88
C TYR A 45 -7.99 -11.83 -15.85
N PRO A 46 -9.14 -11.44 -16.41
CA PRO A 46 -9.90 -12.28 -17.35
C PRO A 46 -9.14 -12.69 -18.62
N ASP A 47 -8.09 -11.97 -18.99
CA ASP A 47 -7.20 -12.32 -20.12
C ASP A 47 -6.04 -13.25 -19.72
N GLY A 48 -5.98 -13.68 -18.46
CA GLY A 48 -4.97 -14.60 -17.93
C GLY A 48 -3.67 -13.93 -17.48
N GLN A 49 -3.51 -12.61 -17.66
CA GLN A 49 -2.36 -11.87 -17.14
C GLN A 49 -2.42 -11.79 -15.60
N PRO A 50 -1.28 -11.83 -14.89
CA PRO A 50 -1.23 -11.60 -13.45
C PRO A 50 -1.89 -10.28 -13.03
N VAL A 51 -2.59 -10.27 -11.90
CA VAL A 51 -3.05 -9.01 -11.28
C VAL A 51 -1.84 -8.17 -10.89
N GLU A 52 -1.87 -6.87 -11.12
CA GLU A 52 -0.76 -5.95 -10.83
C GLU A 52 -0.98 -5.21 -9.50
N CYS A 53 0.09 -5.01 -8.73
CA CYS A 53 0.07 -4.24 -7.50
C CYS A 53 0.86 -2.93 -7.61
N VAL A 54 0.49 -1.93 -6.81
CA VAL A 54 1.20 -0.66 -6.67
C VAL A 54 1.46 -0.41 -5.19
N ILE A 55 2.72 -0.41 -4.77
CA ILE A 55 3.09 -0.15 -3.37
C ILE A 55 3.30 1.36 -3.18
N SER A 56 2.85 1.89 -2.03
CA SER A 56 3.13 3.27 -1.61
C SER A 56 4.62 3.62 -1.78
N PRO A 57 4.97 4.87 -2.17
CA PRO A 57 6.36 5.27 -2.39
C PRO A 57 7.24 5.21 -1.12
N SER A 58 6.61 5.18 0.06
CA SER A 58 7.27 5.05 1.36
C SER A 58 6.34 4.36 2.37
N THR A 59 6.87 4.01 3.54
CA THR A 59 6.03 3.67 4.69
C THR A 59 5.26 4.90 5.18
N ILE A 60 4.03 4.69 5.64
CA ILE A 60 3.07 5.76 5.95
C ILE A 60 2.93 5.87 7.47
N GLY A 61 3.62 6.84 8.07
CA GLY A 61 3.52 7.15 9.49
C GLY A 61 2.76 8.45 9.79
N ARG A 62 2.64 9.37 8.81
CA ARG A 62 1.95 10.65 8.95
C ARG A 62 1.15 11.01 7.69
N VAL A 63 0.27 12.00 7.82
CA VAL A 63 -0.60 12.51 6.74
C VAL A 63 0.14 12.84 5.43
N PRO A 64 1.32 13.48 5.41
CA PRO A 64 2.01 13.77 4.15
C PRO A 64 2.37 12.53 3.33
N GLU A 65 2.71 11.43 4.00
CA GLU A 65 3.03 10.15 3.34
C GLU A 65 1.76 9.46 2.83
N ALA A 66 0.66 9.57 3.58
CA ALA A 66 -0.65 9.08 3.15
C ALA A 66 -1.15 9.83 1.89
N ALA A 67 -0.93 11.15 1.84
CA ALA A 67 -1.25 11.98 0.67
C ALA A 67 -0.37 11.61 -0.54
N ALA A 68 0.93 11.38 -0.33
CA ALA A 68 1.83 10.94 -1.40
C ALA A 68 1.42 9.55 -1.96
N SER A 69 1.01 8.63 -1.08
CA SER A 69 0.47 7.32 -1.51
C SER A 69 -0.80 7.49 -2.33
N HIS A 70 -1.74 8.33 -1.91
CA HIS A 70 -2.97 8.59 -2.64
C HIS A 70 -2.70 9.22 -4.02
N GLU A 71 -1.78 10.18 -4.10
CA GLU A 71 -1.37 10.82 -5.35
C GLU A 71 -0.77 9.83 -6.36
N LEU A 72 0.01 8.85 -5.88
CA LEU A 72 0.51 7.76 -6.73
C LEU A 72 -0.65 6.89 -7.23
N PHE A 73 -1.53 6.47 -6.32
CA PHE A 73 -2.62 5.52 -6.64
C PHE A 73 -3.64 6.11 -7.61
N LYS A 74 -3.97 7.39 -7.47
CA LYS A 74 -4.85 8.13 -8.38
C LYS A 74 -4.34 8.13 -9.83
N LYS A 75 -3.03 8.17 -10.03
CA LYS A 75 -2.38 8.12 -11.35
C LYS A 75 -2.14 6.69 -11.83
N SER A 76 -2.42 5.71 -10.98
CA SER A 76 -2.05 4.33 -11.18
C SER A 76 -3.25 3.40 -11.38
N ASN A 77 -4.46 3.90 -11.69
CA ASN A 77 -5.62 3.04 -11.97
C ASN A 77 -5.87 1.98 -10.87
N VAL A 78 -5.71 2.38 -9.61
CA VAL A 78 -5.94 1.52 -8.44
C VAL A 78 -7.45 1.42 -8.18
N CYS A 79 -7.95 0.21 -7.94
CA CYS A 79 -9.39 -0.07 -7.73
C CYS A 79 -9.73 -0.69 -6.38
N ALA A 80 -8.74 -0.80 -5.49
CA ALA A 80 -8.89 -1.22 -4.10
C ALA A 80 -7.56 -0.96 -3.38
N THR A 81 -7.61 -0.73 -2.08
CA THR A 81 -6.40 -0.62 -1.26
C THR A 81 -6.34 -1.64 -0.13
N ILE A 82 -5.14 -2.13 0.14
CA ILE A 82 -4.83 -3.02 1.26
C ILE A 82 -3.79 -2.31 2.13
N THR A 83 -4.17 -2.02 3.37
CA THR A 83 -3.24 -1.48 4.38
C THR A 83 -2.65 -2.62 5.19
N VAL A 84 -1.32 -2.62 5.35
CA VAL A 84 -0.59 -3.62 6.12
C VAL A 84 0.32 -2.95 7.13
N THR A 85 0.42 -3.53 8.33
CA THR A 85 1.36 -3.06 9.34
C THR A 85 1.68 -4.14 10.36
N PRO A 86 2.94 -4.22 10.86
CA PRO A 86 3.30 -5.04 12.00
C PRO A 86 3.22 -4.28 13.33
N CYS A 87 2.78 -3.01 13.35
CA CYS A 87 2.92 -2.14 14.51
C CYS A 87 1.75 -1.17 14.70
N TRP A 88 1.77 -0.44 15.81
CA TRP A 88 0.84 0.66 16.06
C TRP A 88 1.02 1.78 15.03
N CYS A 89 -0.10 2.33 14.56
CA CYS A 89 -0.14 3.43 13.61
C CYS A 89 -1.14 4.50 14.06
N TYR A 90 -1.00 5.71 13.55
CA TYR A 90 -1.84 6.86 13.93
C TYR A 90 -3.13 6.90 13.11
N GLY A 91 -3.98 5.87 13.26
CA GLY A 91 -5.34 5.74 12.70
C GLY A 91 -5.69 6.70 11.54
N SER A 92 -6.47 7.75 11.86
CA SER A 92 -6.98 8.73 10.90
C SER A 92 -5.91 9.51 10.15
N GLU A 93 -4.69 9.63 10.67
CA GLU A 93 -3.58 10.29 9.95
C GLU A 93 -3.03 9.43 8.81
N THR A 94 -3.24 8.11 8.85
CA THR A 94 -2.58 7.14 7.95
C THR A 94 -3.54 6.41 7.03
N MET A 95 -4.84 6.46 7.32
CA MET A 95 -5.87 5.74 6.57
C MET A 95 -6.01 6.25 5.13
N ASP A 96 -6.51 5.37 4.26
CA ASP A 96 -7.07 5.82 2.99
C ASP A 96 -8.47 6.40 3.25
N MET A 97 -8.76 7.54 2.63
CA MET A 97 -10.04 8.26 2.76
C MET A 97 -10.88 8.20 1.48
N SER A 98 -10.39 7.51 0.46
CA SER A 98 -11.03 7.46 -0.85
C SER A 98 -12.37 6.70 -0.74
N PRO A 99 -13.51 7.33 -1.04
CA PRO A 99 -14.81 6.65 -0.99
C PRO A 99 -15.11 5.83 -2.25
N ASP A 100 -14.39 6.10 -3.35
CA ASP A 100 -14.72 5.67 -4.70
C ASP A 100 -13.66 4.76 -5.36
N ILE A 101 -12.71 4.24 -4.57
CA ILE A 101 -11.78 3.16 -4.98
C ILE A 101 -11.96 1.94 -4.09
#